data_AF-A0A2A9HB70-F1
#
_entry.id   AF-A0A2A9HB70-F1
#
_cell.length_a   1.000
_cell.length_b   1.000
_cell.length_c   1.000
_cell.angle_alpha   90.00
_cell.angle_beta   90.00
_cell.angle_gamma   90.00
#
_symmetry.space_group_name_H-M   'P 1'
#
loop_
_entity.id
_entity.type
_entity.pdbx_description
1 polymer ?
#
loop_
_entity_poly.entity_id
_entity_poly.type
_entity_poly.pdbx_seq_one_letter_code
_entity_poly.pdbx_strand_id
1 'polypeptide(L)'
;MSSARHNQLLELLIAFALGELSLEHFEDQVLPLAWESADGSGPAAELAGDVLLWLAEATQGHRTEAELRRLAAARLRTVVVETEPPVARTGTGTPAAARGGPVVSLSDTQGRRPAAASA
;
A
#
# COMPACT_ATOMS: atom_id res chain seq x y z
N MET A 1 19.42 -12.13 -11.23
CA MET A 1 19.98 -10.81 -10.85
C MET A 1 18.90 -9.79 -10.47
N SER A 2 17.74 -9.75 -11.15
CA SER A 2 16.63 -8.83 -10.83
C SER A 2 16.17 -8.87 -9.36
N SER A 3 16.09 -10.05 -8.73
CA SER A 3 15.66 -10.19 -7.33
C SER A 3 16.61 -9.55 -6.30
N ALA A 4 17.93 -9.55 -6.56
CA ALA A 4 18.90 -8.96 -5.63
C ALA A 4 18.78 -7.43 -5.59
N ARG A 5 18.67 -6.80 -6.77
CA ARG A 5 18.44 -5.35 -6.88
C ARG A 5 17.09 -4.95 -6.29
N HIS A 6 16.04 -5.72 -6.57
CA HIS A 6 14.72 -5.48 -5.98
C HIS A 6 14.78 -5.49 -4.45
N ASN A 7 15.42 -6.50 -3.85
CA ASN A 7 15.55 -6.60 -2.40
C ASN A 7 16.36 -5.43 -1.82
N GLN A 8 17.44 -5.02 -2.48
CA GLN A 8 18.26 -3.91 -2.02
C GLN A 8 17.50 -2.56 -2.06
N LEU A 9 16.67 -2.34 -3.09
CA LEU A 9 15.77 -1.18 -3.15
C LEU A 9 14.72 -1.24 -2.03
N LEU A 10 14.15 -2.41 -1.75
CA LEU A 10 13.21 -2.59 -0.64
C LEU A 10 13.85 -2.31 0.72
N GLU A 11 15.07 -2.77 0.96
CA GLU A 11 15.80 -2.53 2.22
C GLU A 11 16.00 -1.04 2.48
N LEU A 12 16.46 -0.28 1.48
CA LEU A 12 16.60 1.17 1.58
C LEU A 12 15.24 1.86 1.81
N LEU A 13 14.20 1.41 1.11
CA LEU A 13 12.86 1.96 1.24
C LEU A 13 12.25 1.68 2.63
N ILE A 14 12.52 0.51 3.21
CA ILE A 14 12.12 0.15 4.58
C ILE A 14 12.84 1.06 5.59
N ALA A 15 14.16 1.18 5.51
CA ALA A 15 14.94 2.01 6.42
C ALA A 15 14.49 3.49 6.37
N PHE A 16 14.20 4.01 5.17
CA PHE A 16 13.65 5.35 5.02
C PHE A 16 12.22 5.48 5.59
N ALA A 17 11.33 4.52 5.32
CA ALA A 17 9.96 4.53 5.82
C ALA A 17 9.89 4.47 7.36
N LEU A 18 10.81 3.74 8.00
CA LEU A 18 10.95 3.66 9.45
C LEU A 18 11.62 4.89 10.07
N GLY A 19 12.19 5.76 9.23
CA GLY A 19 12.91 6.96 9.66
C GLY A 19 14.32 6.68 10.16
N GLU A 20 14.87 5.51 9.84
CA GLU A 20 16.25 5.12 10.13
C GLU A 20 17.24 5.81 9.18
N LEU A 21 16.78 6.20 7.98
CA LEU A 21 17.50 7.04 7.02
C LEU A 21 16.83 8.41 6.88
N SER A 22 17.63 9.48 6.82
CA SER A 22 17.18 10.80 6.38
C SER A 22 16.97 10.80 4.86
N LEU A 23 16.19 11.77 4.35
CA LEU A 23 15.98 11.93 2.91
C LEU A 23 17.30 12.04 2.14
N GLU A 24 18.24 12.87 2.59
CA GLU A 24 19.56 13.06 1.96
C GLU A 24 20.33 11.73 1.83
N HIS A 25 20.47 10.98 2.94
CA HIS A 25 21.18 9.70 2.91
C HIS A 25 20.43 8.61 2.13
N PHE A 26 19.11 8.70 2.07
CA PHE A 26 18.30 7.81 1.24
C PHE A 26 18.53 8.10 -0.24
N GLU A 27 18.50 9.37 -0.65
CA GLU A 27 18.76 9.83 -2.03
C GLU A 27 20.13 9.37 -2.52
N ASP A 28 21.18 9.62 -1.73
CA ASP A 28 22.56 9.26 -2.08
C ASP A 28 22.72 7.76 -2.39
N GLN A 29 22.01 6.90 -1.64
CA GLN A 29 22.12 5.46 -1.78
C GLN A 29 21.16 4.88 -2.82
N VAL A 30 19.94 5.41 -2.90
CA VAL A 30 18.88 4.84 -3.74
C VAL A 30 18.99 5.30 -5.19
N LEU A 31 19.47 6.52 -5.46
CA LEU A 31 19.54 7.06 -6.82
C LEU A 31 20.38 6.19 -7.77
N PRO A 32 21.64 5.82 -7.45
CA PRO A 32 22.43 4.98 -8.35
C PRO A 32 21.76 3.64 -8.66
N LEU A 33 21.20 3.00 -7.62
CA LEU A 33 20.52 1.71 -7.74
C LEU A 33 19.23 1.79 -8.56
N ALA A 34 18.45 2.86 -8.37
CA ALA A 34 17.20 3.08 -9.07
C ALA A 34 17.46 3.37 -10.55
N TRP A 35 18.43 4.23 -10.89
CA TRP A 35 18.82 4.49 -12.27
C TRP A 35 19.27 3.22 -12.99
N GLU A 36 20.11 2.39 -12.36
CA GLU A 36 20.55 1.11 -12.94
C GLU A 36 19.44 0.07 -13.09
N SER A 37 18.35 0.22 -12.35
CA SER A 37 17.22 -0.71 -12.35
C SER A 37 16.07 -0.26 -13.26
N ALA A 38 15.95 1.04 -13.52
CA ALA A 38 14.87 1.65 -14.30
C ALA A 38 14.87 1.24 -15.78
N ASP A 39 16.04 0.96 -16.36
CA ASP A 39 16.17 0.53 -17.76
C ASP A 39 15.72 -0.93 -18.00
N GLY A 40 15.36 -1.66 -16.94
CA GLY A 40 14.95 -3.06 -16.99
C GLY A 40 13.44 -3.29 -17.10
N SER A 41 13.04 -4.53 -16.87
CA SER A 41 11.62 -4.94 -16.74
C SER A 41 11.41 -5.74 -15.47
N GLY A 42 10.23 -5.62 -14.88
CA GLY A 42 9.80 -6.39 -13.70
C GLY A 42 9.91 -5.60 -12.39
N PRO A 43 9.80 -6.29 -11.23
CA PRO A 43 9.55 -5.64 -9.94
C PRO A 43 10.61 -4.62 -9.50
N ALA A 44 11.88 -4.84 -9.87
CA ALA A 44 12.95 -3.89 -9.58
C ALA A 44 12.78 -2.59 -10.38
N ALA A 45 12.40 -2.67 -11.66
CA ALA A 45 12.24 -1.52 -12.53
C ALA A 45 11.00 -0.70 -12.15
N GLU A 46 9.89 -1.37 -11.81
CA GLU A 46 8.68 -0.72 -11.31
C GLU A 46 8.95 0.04 -10.00
N LEU A 47 9.60 -0.61 -9.03
CA LEU A 47 9.95 0.01 -7.76
C LEU A 47 10.91 1.18 -7.94
N ALA A 48 11.92 1.04 -8.82
CA ALA A 48 12.83 2.12 -9.15
C ALA A 48 12.11 3.31 -9.79
N GLY A 49 11.18 3.06 -10.71
CA GLY A 49 10.37 4.11 -11.34
C GLY A 49 9.52 4.89 -10.33
N ASP A 50 8.85 4.18 -9.42
CA ASP A 50 8.08 4.80 -8.34
C ASP A 50 8.96 5.71 -7.46
N VAL A 51 10.11 5.21 -7.03
CA VAL A 51 11.04 5.95 -6.16
C VAL A 51 11.59 7.19 -6.87
N LEU A 52 12.04 7.05 -8.13
CA LEU A 52 12.56 8.17 -8.91
C LEU A 52 11.50 9.26 -9.10
N LEU A 53 10.25 8.89 -9.34
CA LEU A 53 9.15 9.84 -9.44
C LEU A 53 8.92 10.58 -8.13
N TRP A 54 8.89 9.87 -6.99
CA TRP A 54 8.68 10.51 -5.69
C TRP A 54 9.80 11.47 -5.33
N LEU A 55 11.06 11.09 -5.58
CA LEU A 55 12.21 11.95 -5.35
C LEU A 55 12.14 13.20 -6.23
N ALA A 56 11.79 13.06 -7.51
CA ALA A 56 11.60 14.21 -8.39
C ALA A 56 10.52 15.17 -7.87
N GLU A 57 9.39 14.66 -7.38
CA GLU A 57 8.33 15.47 -6.78
C GLU A 57 8.80 16.20 -5.51
N ALA A 58 9.64 15.57 -4.68
CA ALA A 58 10.20 16.21 -3.50
C ALA A 58 11.25 17.27 -3.83
N THR A 59 12.13 17.04 -4.80
CA THR A 59 13.11 18.03 -5.26
C THR A 59 12.42 19.28 -5.83
N GLN A 60 11.26 19.12 -6.47
CA GLN A 60 10.44 20.25 -6.95
C GLN A 60 9.61 20.93 -5.84
N GLY A 61 9.70 20.46 -4.59
CA GLY A 61 8.93 20.97 -3.46
C GLY A 61 7.44 20.63 -3.50
N HIS A 62 7.02 19.71 -4.38
CA HIS A 62 5.63 19.23 -4.42
C HIS A 62 5.30 18.27 -3.27
N ARG A 63 6.32 17.67 -2.66
CA ARG A 63 6.19 16.80 -1.50
C ARG A 63 7.23 17.08 -0.44
N THR A 64 6.83 16.86 0.80
CA THR A 64 7.69 16.86 1.98
C THR A 64 8.28 15.47 2.24
N GLU A 65 9.37 15.41 3.01
CA GLU A 65 9.97 14.13 3.44
C GLU A 65 8.95 13.25 4.19
N ALA A 66 8.12 13.84 5.04
CA ALA A 66 7.08 13.11 5.76
C ALA A 66 6.04 12.48 4.82
N GLU A 67 5.76 13.10 3.68
CA GLU A 67 4.89 12.54 2.65
C GLU A 67 5.56 11.41 1.89
N LEU A 68 6.85 11.55 1.56
CA LEU A 68 7.64 10.48 0.96
C LEU A 68 7.68 9.23 1.85
N ARG A 69 7.91 9.39 3.17
CA ARG A 69 7.90 8.27 4.11
C ARG A 69 6.54 7.57 4.16
N ARG A 70 5.44 8.32 4.05
CA ARG A 70 4.08 7.73 3.98
C ARG A 70 3.87 6.94 2.70
N LEU A 71 4.37 7.41 1.56
CA LEU A 71 4.32 6.68 0.29
C LEU A 71 5.15 5.40 0.34
N ALA A 72 6.37 5.48 0.86
CA ALA A 72 7.25 4.34 1.08
C ALA A 72 6.55 3.27 1.93
N ALA A 73 5.99 3.67 3.08
CA ALA A 73 5.24 2.76 3.94
C ALA A 73 3.99 2.16 3.27
N ALA A 74 3.27 2.95 2.47
CA ALA A 74 2.10 2.47 1.72
C ALA A 74 2.50 1.43 0.66
N ARG A 75 3.60 1.67 -0.07
CA ARG A 75 4.12 0.73 -1.06
C ARG A 75 4.55 -0.58 -0.42
N LEU A 76 5.24 -0.53 0.72
CA LEU A 76 5.65 -1.73 1.45
C LEU A 76 4.45 -2.56 1.94
N ARG A 77 3.33 -1.92 2.32
CA ARG A 77 2.09 -2.64 2.65
C ARG A 77 1.51 -3.39 1.46
N THR A 78 1.57 -2.83 0.26
CA THR A 78 1.12 -3.54 -0.95
C THR A 78 1.95 -4.78 -1.24
N VAL A 79 3.27 -4.72 -1.01
CA VAL A 79 4.16 -5.87 -1.17
C VAL A 79 3.84 -6.98 -0.15
N VAL A 80 3.60 -6.63 1.11
CA VAL A 80 3.26 -7.62 2.15
C VAL A 80 1.94 -8.34 1.86
N VAL A 81 0.93 -7.62 1.37
CA VAL A 81 -0.39 -8.19 1.04
C VAL A 81 -0.34 -9.10 -0.18
N GLU A 82 0.50 -8.80 -1.18
CA GLU A 82 0.69 -9.66 -2.35
C GLU A 82 1.51 -10.93 -2.04
N THR A 83 2.34 -10.90 -0.98
CA THR A 83 3.10 -12.07 -0.50
C THR A 83 2.34 -12.94 0.51
N GLU A 84 1.19 -12.51 1.03
CA GLU A 84 0.34 -13.44 1.77
C GLU A 84 -0.23 -14.46 0.77
N PRO A 85 -0.05 -15.78 0.99
CA PRO A 85 -0.80 -16.75 0.21
C PRO A 85 -2.28 -16.40 0.38
N PRO A 86 -3.11 -16.49 -0.68
CA PRO A 86 -4.54 -16.27 -0.52
C PRO A 86 -5.00 -17.27 0.54
N VAL A 87 -5.22 -16.78 1.75
CA VAL A 87 -5.90 -17.55 2.78
C VAL A 87 -7.26 -17.75 2.18
N ALA A 88 -7.46 -18.94 1.60
CA ALA A 88 -8.76 -19.42 1.24
C ALA A 88 -9.58 -19.31 2.51
N ARG A 89 -10.35 -18.23 2.64
CA ARG A 89 -11.48 -18.18 3.54
C ARG A 89 -12.42 -19.21 2.97
N THR A 90 -12.21 -20.45 3.37
CA THR A 90 -13.16 -21.54 3.23
C THR A 90 -14.37 -21.11 4.03
N GLY A 91 -15.23 -20.33 3.38
CA GLY A 91 -16.59 -20.08 3.81
C GLY A 91 -17.37 -21.38 3.69
N THR A 92 -17.06 -22.37 4.53
CA THR A 92 -18.06 -23.37 4.91
C THR A 92 -18.92 -22.73 5.98
N GLY A 93 -19.74 -21.77 5.55
CA GLY A 93 -20.99 -21.49 6.23
C GLY A 93 -21.87 -22.72 6.08
N THR A 94 -21.63 -23.74 6.90
CA THR A 94 -22.64 -24.75 7.18
C THR A 94 -23.60 -24.09 8.15
N PRO A 95 -24.87 -23.84 7.78
CA PRO A 95 -25.82 -23.30 8.72
C PRO A 95 -26.06 -24.35 9.80
N ALA A 96 -25.88 -23.96 11.05
CA ALA A 96 -26.39 -24.69 12.17
C ALA A 96 -27.90 -24.84 11.99
N ALA A 97 -28.36 -26.06 11.67
CA ALA A 97 -29.76 -26.44 11.79
C ALA A 97 -30.13 -26.51 13.28
N ALA A 98 -30.21 -25.35 13.93
CA ALA A 98 -30.98 -25.22 15.15
C ALA A 98 -32.46 -25.23 14.74
N ARG A 99 -33.14 -26.33 15.07
CA ARG A 99 -34.60 -26.31 15.20
C ARG A 99 -34.99 -25.17 16.15
N GLY A 100 -35.85 -24.28 15.67
CA GLY A 100 -36.74 -23.48 16.51
C GLY A 100 -36.41 -21.98 16.60
N GLY A 101 -37.00 -21.19 15.71
CA GLY A 101 -37.15 -19.75 15.89
C GLY A 101 -37.52 -19.04 14.58
N PRO A 102 -38.69 -18.39 14.46
CA PRO A 102 -39.14 -17.84 13.19
C PRO A 102 -38.34 -16.59 12.81
N VAL A 103 -37.88 -16.61 11.56
CA VAL A 103 -37.19 -15.52 10.87
C VAL A 103 -38.24 -14.46 10.52
N VAL A 104 -38.11 -13.25 11.07
CA VAL A 104 -38.89 -12.10 10.60
C VAL A 104 -38.20 -11.59 9.33
N SER A 105 -38.88 -11.80 8.21
CA SER A 105 -38.43 -11.46 6.87
C SER A 105 -38.42 -9.94 6.64
N LEU A 106 -37.37 -9.46 5.97
CA LEU A 106 -37.19 -8.10 5.47
C LEU A 106 -38.29 -7.70 4.48
N SER A 107 -38.75 -6.46 4.59
CA SER A 107 -39.14 -5.52 3.52
C SER A 107 -39.38 -4.19 4.26
N ASP A 108 -38.88 -3.03 3.85
CA ASP A 108 -39.15 -2.45 2.56
C ASP A 108 -38.15 -1.33 2.23
N THR A 109 -38.04 -1.13 0.93
CA THR A 109 -37.26 -0.14 0.20
C THR A 109 -37.73 1.29 0.50
N GLN A 110 -36.83 2.25 0.30
CA GLN A 110 -37.15 3.60 -0.23
C GLN A 110 -37.91 4.59 0.68
N GLY A 111 -37.22 5.67 1.08
CA GLY A 111 -37.92 6.86 1.53
C GLY A 111 -37.07 7.96 2.16
N ARG A 112 -36.54 8.86 1.30
CA ARG A 112 -36.57 10.32 1.53
C ARG A 112 -35.72 10.91 2.69
N ARG A 113 -34.58 11.52 2.33
CA ARG A 113 -34.06 12.75 2.99
C ARG A 113 -35.00 13.94 2.70
N PRO A 114 -34.91 15.12 3.35
CA PRO A 114 -34.27 15.53 4.63
C PRO A 114 -35.22 16.42 5.50
N ALA A 115 -34.77 16.90 6.67
CA ALA A 115 -34.74 18.34 7.06
C ALA A 115 -34.80 18.59 8.59
N ALA A 116 -33.85 19.43 9.01
CA ALA A 116 -33.98 20.58 9.92
C ALA A 116 -34.34 20.40 11.42
N ALA A 117 -33.58 21.19 12.19
CA ALA A 117 -33.67 21.46 13.61
C ALA A 117 -35.00 22.09 14.05
N SER A 118 -35.35 21.89 15.32
CA SER A 118 -35.60 22.99 16.26
C SER A 118 -35.62 22.50 17.71
N ALA A 119 -35.29 23.44 18.59
CA ALA A 119 -35.16 23.37 20.04
C ALA A 119 -36.46 23.02 20.78
#